data_AF-L9WR29-F1
#
_entry.id   AF-L9WR29-F1
#
_cell.length_a   1.000
_cell.length_b   1.000
_cell.length_c   1.000
_cell.angle_alpha   90.00
_cell.angle_beta   90.00
_cell.angle_gamma   90.00
#
_symmetry.space_group_name_H-M   'P 1'
#
loop_
_entity.id
_entity.type
_entity.pdbx_description
1 polymer ?
#
loop_
_entity_poly.entity_id
_entity_poly.type
_entity_poly.pdbx_seq_one_letter_code
_entity_poly.pdbx_strand_id
1 'polypeptide(L)'
;MSNSAPDSDGETITTYELLERSAESALELQREDGSFPPGRNYTYDEPETPVRTTSHWTMTLSEVYDITGKEKFQEAADAAVDYLLGDEIRPHGYTYYCRDASGKDHCNGLVGQAYPIRALAHAGLILERQDAIGIAEEVFTIHPFDEELGLWERVEIDGKKLSFDRTLNHQILFAAGSSKLASESNIVADRITTFLDRLPSNMELHSDGLIKHYARPSPIDAVKAVIRRPRHWPLLLNEMVFHYYSRSAERRKKEIGYQPVNLKGLAQLRMQFPEHGVWSNNKIRTALEAFDVDECSDIDYGSITPGMSFALAEYAFSADTGRIAPLIEMDLKGQLDHTTYLLTSDTVSDFDQSSTISILVELPDHDVCVGS
;
A
#
# COMPACT_ATOMS: atom_id res chain seq x y z
N MET A 1 -14.25 28.67 41.93
CA MET A 1 -14.12 29.10 40.53
C MET A 1 -12.98 28.30 39.94
N SER A 2 -13.33 27.26 39.19
CA SER A 2 -12.37 26.40 38.51
C SER A 2 -11.92 27.14 37.25
N ASN A 3 -10.66 27.57 37.19
CA ASN A 3 -10.06 28.03 35.95
C ASN A 3 -9.86 26.80 35.06
N SER A 4 -10.79 26.56 34.15
CA SER A 4 -10.49 25.80 32.93
C SER A 4 -9.42 26.59 32.18
N ALA A 5 -8.24 26.00 32.01
CA ALA A 5 -7.29 26.51 31.04
C ALA A 5 -7.99 26.59 29.67
N PRO A 6 -7.73 27.61 28.85
CA PRO A 6 -8.21 27.59 27.47
C PRO A 6 -7.65 26.33 26.82
N ASP A 7 -8.54 25.50 26.27
CA ASP A 7 -8.15 24.46 25.31
C ASP A 7 -7.22 25.15 24.30
N SER A 8 -6.00 24.65 24.15
CA SER A 8 -5.11 25.15 23.10
C SER A 8 -5.76 24.80 21.77
N ASP A 9 -6.41 25.79 21.15
CA ASP A 9 -6.96 25.66 19.81
C ASP A 9 -5.83 25.11 18.91
N GLY A 10 -6.00 23.87 18.43
CA GLY A 10 -5.04 23.21 17.58
C GLY A 10 -4.82 23.99 16.29
N GLU A 11 -3.59 23.96 15.77
CA GLU A 11 -3.30 24.55 14.46
C GLU A 11 -4.13 23.82 13.39
N THR A 12 -4.81 24.57 12.52
CA THR A 12 -5.45 24.02 11.33
C THR A 12 -4.55 24.33 10.14
N ILE A 13 -4.11 23.27 9.45
CA ILE A 13 -3.32 23.36 8.21
C ILE A 13 -4.01 22.52 7.14
N THR A 14 -3.61 22.69 5.88
CA THR A 14 -4.11 21.81 4.82
C THR A 14 -3.29 20.51 4.73
N THR A 15 -3.84 19.46 4.13
CA THR A 15 -3.10 18.20 3.89
C THR A 15 -1.90 18.43 2.97
N TYR A 16 -1.97 19.38 2.05
CA TYR A 16 -0.82 19.78 1.22
C TYR A 16 0.26 20.47 2.05
N GLU A 17 -0.13 21.38 2.95
CA GLU A 17 0.82 22.00 3.87
C GLU A 17 1.46 20.97 4.82
N LEU A 18 0.69 20.00 5.29
CA LEU A 18 1.22 18.89 6.08
C LEU A 18 2.26 18.08 5.30
N LEU A 19 1.94 17.69 4.06
CA LEU A 19 2.87 16.99 3.17
C LEU A 19 4.15 17.81 2.94
N GLU A 20 4.04 19.10 2.68
CA GLU A 20 5.17 19.99 2.47
C GLU A 20 6.07 20.08 3.72
N ARG A 21 5.48 20.28 4.91
CA ARG A 21 6.23 20.35 6.17
C ARG A 21 6.90 19.01 6.50
N SER A 22 6.22 17.88 6.30
CA SER A 22 6.82 16.55 6.46
C SER A 22 7.96 16.31 5.46
N ALA A 23 7.80 16.74 4.21
CA ALA A 23 8.83 16.62 3.17
C ALA A 23 10.07 17.46 3.50
N GLU A 24 9.89 18.67 4.03
CA GLU A 24 10.99 19.53 4.48
C GLU A 24 11.91 18.80 5.48
N SER A 25 11.33 18.20 6.51
CA SER A 25 12.09 17.44 7.51
C SER A 25 12.67 16.15 6.94
N ALA A 26 11.99 15.51 5.99
CA ALA A 26 12.48 14.30 5.35
C ALA A 26 13.76 14.55 4.53
N LEU A 27 13.99 15.76 4.02
CA LEU A 27 15.24 16.10 3.31
C LEU A 27 16.48 15.82 4.18
N GLU A 28 16.40 16.02 5.50
CA GLU A 28 17.50 15.73 6.43
C GLU A 28 17.73 14.23 6.66
N LEU A 29 16.75 13.38 6.30
CA LEU A 29 16.81 11.93 6.45
C LEU A 29 17.39 11.24 5.20
N GLN A 30 17.35 11.91 4.03
CA GLN A 30 17.84 11.34 2.80
C GLN A 30 19.37 11.16 2.85
N ARG A 31 19.82 9.97 2.45
CA ARG A 31 21.24 9.61 2.44
C ARG A 31 21.89 10.04 1.13
N GLU A 32 23.23 10.04 1.11
CA GLU A 32 24.03 10.40 -0.07
C GLU A 32 23.74 9.52 -1.30
N ASP A 33 23.28 8.27 -1.09
CA ASP A 33 22.90 7.34 -2.16
C ASP A 33 21.45 7.53 -2.65
N GLY A 34 20.74 8.55 -2.15
CA GLY A 34 19.34 8.85 -2.48
C GLY A 34 18.31 8.06 -1.65
N SER A 35 18.75 7.05 -0.87
CA SER A 35 17.86 6.23 -0.05
C SER A 35 17.41 6.94 1.23
N PHE A 36 16.29 6.48 1.78
CA PHE A 36 15.84 6.83 3.13
C PHE A 36 16.22 5.74 4.13
N PRO A 37 16.21 6.00 5.45
CA PRO A 37 16.51 4.96 6.42
C PRO A 37 15.58 3.75 6.29
N PRO A 38 16.08 2.51 6.44
CA PRO A 38 15.26 1.32 6.36
C PRO A 38 14.30 1.26 7.54
N GLY A 39 13.13 0.71 7.27
CA GLY A 39 12.14 0.38 8.28
C GLY A 39 12.31 -1.02 8.88
N ARG A 40 11.27 -1.44 9.59
CA ARG A 40 11.06 -2.79 10.11
C ARG A 40 9.63 -3.20 9.80
N ASN A 41 9.44 -4.46 9.45
CA ASN A 41 8.10 -4.96 9.19
C ASN A 41 7.23 -4.86 10.44
N TYR A 42 6.25 -3.96 10.47
CA TYR A 42 5.41 -3.71 11.65
C TYR A 42 4.85 -4.98 12.31
N THR A 43 4.29 -5.88 11.50
CA THR A 43 3.64 -7.10 12.01
C THR A 43 4.63 -8.15 12.54
N TYR A 44 5.84 -8.20 12.00
CA TYR A 44 6.78 -9.31 12.24
C TYR A 44 8.11 -8.88 12.89
N ASP A 45 8.30 -7.58 13.08
CA ASP A 45 9.54 -6.95 13.54
C ASP A 45 10.80 -7.40 12.76
N GLU A 46 10.63 -7.60 11.45
CA GLU A 46 11.69 -8.09 10.57
C GLU A 46 12.46 -6.94 9.94
N PRO A 47 13.80 -7.02 9.82
CA PRO A 47 14.58 -6.01 9.12
C PRO A 47 14.18 -5.98 7.64
N GLU A 48 13.84 -4.80 7.15
CA GLU A 48 13.57 -4.54 5.74
C GLU A 48 14.74 -3.74 5.13
N THR A 49 14.88 -3.81 3.81
CA THR A 49 15.79 -2.90 3.10
C THR A 49 15.15 -1.52 2.98
N PRO A 50 15.91 -0.47 2.60
CA PRO A 50 15.34 0.87 2.41
C PRO A 50 14.30 1.02 1.30
N VAL A 51 14.02 -0.03 0.52
CA VAL A 51 13.15 0.06 -0.68
C VAL A 51 11.77 0.61 -0.32
N ARG A 52 11.15 0.13 0.75
CA ARG A 52 9.78 0.54 1.13
C ARG A 52 9.73 2.01 1.55
N THR A 53 10.56 2.40 2.52
CA THR A 53 10.59 3.78 3.04
C THR A 53 10.99 4.77 1.95
N THR A 54 11.96 4.41 1.09
CA THR A 54 12.34 5.23 -0.05
C THR A 54 11.21 5.36 -1.06
N SER A 55 10.45 4.30 -1.34
CA SER A 55 9.28 4.35 -2.22
C SER A 55 8.20 5.32 -1.68
N HIS A 56 7.95 5.27 -0.38
CA HIS A 56 7.00 6.17 0.27
C HIS A 56 7.45 7.63 0.21
N TRP A 57 8.71 7.92 0.53
CA TRP A 57 9.22 9.30 0.43
C TRP A 57 9.32 9.79 -1.01
N THR A 58 9.62 8.92 -1.97
CA THR A 58 9.60 9.26 -3.40
C THR A 58 8.23 9.81 -3.81
N MET A 59 7.14 9.15 -3.39
CA MET A 59 5.77 9.63 -3.64
C MET A 59 5.53 11.02 -3.04
N THR A 60 5.90 11.21 -1.76
CA THR A 60 5.67 12.47 -1.06
C THR A 60 6.47 13.61 -1.69
N LEU A 61 7.76 13.38 -1.98
CA LEU A 61 8.65 14.42 -2.52
C LEU A 61 8.23 14.83 -3.94
N SER A 62 7.87 13.87 -4.79
CA SER A 62 7.38 14.20 -6.14
C SER A 62 6.07 14.97 -6.09
N GLU A 63 5.12 14.57 -5.24
CA GLU A 63 3.84 15.29 -5.11
C GLU A 63 4.04 16.71 -4.55
N VAL A 64 4.87 16.86 -3.52
CA VAL A 64 5.18 18.19 -2.96
C VAL A 64 5.90 19.06 -3.99
N TYR A 65 6.76 18.49 -4.83
CA TYR A 65 7.31 19.22 -5.96
C TYR A 65 6.23 19.67 -6.94
N ASP A 66 5.29 18.79 -7.33
CA ASP A 66 4.18 19.14 -8.23
C ASP A 66 3.31 20.28 -7.67
N ILE A 67 3.02 20.23 -6.36
CA ILE A 67 2.24 21.25 -5.66
C ILE A 67 2.98 22.60 -5.57
N THR A 68 4.27 22.58 -5.24
CA THR A 68 5.02 23.78 -4.83
C THR A 68 5.94 24.36 -5.90
N GLY A 69 6.38 23.55 -6.86
CA GLY A 69 7.40 23.88 -7.86
C GLY A 69 8.81 24.10 -7.28
N LYS A 70 9.09 23.71 -6.03
CA LYS A 70 10.39 23.95 -5.37
C LYS A 70 11.42 22.89 -5.78
N GLU A 71 12.50 23.34 -6.44
CA GLU A 71 13.57 22.49 -7.00
C GLU A 71 14.17 21.50 -5.99
N LYS A 72 14.34 21.88 -4.72
CA LYS A 72 14.89 20.97 -3.69
C LYS A 72 14.10 19.67 -3.52
N PHE A 73 12.78 19.70 -3.71
CA PHE A 73 11.95 18.50 -3.62
C PHE A 73 12.06 17.67 -4.89
N GLN A 74 12.22 18.32 -6.05
CA GLN A 74 12.53 17.65 -7.30
C GLN A 74 13.87 16.90 -7.20
N GLU A 75 14.93 17.58 -6.76
CA GLU A 75 16.28 17.00 -6.60
C GLU A 75 16.26 15.78 -5.67
N ALA A 76 15.57 15.91 -4.53
CA ALA A 76 15.42 14.81 -3.58
C ALA A 76 14.60 13.64 -4.16
N ALA A 77 13.52 13.92 -4.89
CA ALA A 77 12.71 12.90 -5.54
C ALA A 77 13.50 12.18 -6.65
N ASP A 78 14.26 12.91 -7.47
CA ASP A 78 15.13 12.35 -8.50
C ASP A 78 16.21 11.44 -7.89
N ALA A 79 16.85 11.86 -6.79
CA ALA A 79 17.82 11.03 -6.09
C ALA A 79 17.20 9.74 -5.53
N ALA A 80 15.97 9.81 -5.01
CA ALA A 80 15.23 8.64 -4.54
C ALA A 80 14.82 7.70 -5.69
N VAL A 81 14.43 8.26 -6.84
CA VAL A 81 14.20 7.49 -8.07
C VAL A 81 15.48 6.79 -8.53
N ASP A 82 16.60 7.50 -8.57
CA ASP A 82 17.90 6.93 -8.98
C ASP A 82 18.31 5.77 -8.07
N TYR A 83 18.09 5.88 -6.76
CA TYR A 83 18.25 4.76 -5.84
C TYR A 83 17.36 3.58 -6.21
N LEU A 84 16.06 3.80 -6.44
CA LEU A 84 15.09 2.77 -6.82
C LEU A 84 15.31 2.17 -8.21
N LEU A 85 16.17 2.77 -9.04
CA LEU A 85 16.65 2.22 -10.30
C LEU A 85 17.98 1.48 -10.16
N GLY A 86 18.64 1.58 -9.00
CA GLY A 86 19.97 1.03 -8.76
C GLY A 86 20.03 -0.50 -8.76
N ASP A 87 21.14 -1.03 -9.27
CA ASP A 87 21.40 -2.47 -9.34
C ASP A 87 21.49 -3.14 -7.95
N GLU A 88 21.90 -2.39 -6.92
CA GLU A 88 22.06 -2.93 -5.55
C GLU A 88 20.73 -3.37 -4.92
N ILE A 89 19.65 -2.67 -5.26
CA ILE A 89 18.30 -2.94 -4.75
C ILE A 89 17.47 -3.82 -5.69
N ARG A 90 17.94 -4.06 -6.92
CA ARG A 90 17.43 -5.09 -7.83
C ARG A 90 18.58 -6.01 -8.25
N PRO A 91 19.18 -6.77 -7.32
CA PRO A 91 20.26 -7.68 -7.67
C PRO A 91 19.75 -8.65 -8.74
N HIS A 92 20.50 -8.81 -9.83
CA HIS A 92 20.14 -9.59 -11.02
C HIS A 92 19.07 -8.98 -11.95
N GLY A 93 18.54 -7.79 -11.64
CA GLY A 93 17.65 -7.04 -12.53
C GLY A 93 16.22 -7.61 -12.66
N TYR A 94 15.77 -8.48 -11.75
CA TYR A 94 14.38 -8.98 -11.78
C TYR A 94 13.49 -8.18 -10.83
N THR A 95 13.38 -8.59 -9.57
CA THR A 95 12.54 -7.93 -8.55
C THR A 95 13.38 -7.16 -7.55
N TYR A 96 12.74 -6.28 -6.79
CA TYR A 96 13.37 -5.56 -5.68
C TYR A 96 13.75 -6.50 -4.54
N TYR A 97 14.92 -6.25 -3.95
CA TYR A 97 15.37 -6.85 -2.72
C TYR A 97 14.77 -6.09 -1.53
N CYS A 98 13.74 -6.66 -0.91
CA CYS A 98 12.90 -5.96 0.08
C CYS A 98 13.17 -6.38 1.53
N ARG A 99 13.69 -7.59 1.77
CA ARG A 99 13.98 -8.08 3.12
C ARG A 99 15.05 -9.16 3.13
N ASP A 100 15.71 -9.29 4.27
CA ASP A 100 16.64 -10.37 4.57
C ASP A 100 16.14 -11.17 5.79
N ALA A 101 15.25 -12.14 5.53
CA ALA A 101 14.65 -12.96 6.58
C ALA A 101 14.80 -14.44 6.26
N SER A 102 15.44 -15.18 7.17
CA SER A 102 15.72 -16.61 6.99
C SER A 102 14.44 -17.41 6.73
N GLY A 103 14.45 -18.21 5.66
CA GLY A 103 13.32 -19.05 5.26
C GLY A 103 12.18 -18.30 4.56
N LYS A 104 12.32 -17.01 4.29
CA LYS A 104 11.39 -16.21 3.49
C LYS A 104 12.02 -15.83 2.14
N ASP A 105 11.17 -15.46 1.20
CA ASP A 105 11.61 -14.85 -0.06
C ASP A 105 12.18 -13.45 0.18
N HIS A 106 13.17 -13.06 -0.62
CA HIS A 106 13.84 -11.76 -0.50
C HIS A 106 13.03 -10.63 -1.15
N CYS A 107 12.19 -10.98 -2.14
CA CYS A 107 11.28 -10.03 -2.81
C CYS A 107 10.09 -9.58 -1.96
N ASN A 108 9.85 -10.21 -0.80
CA ASN A 108 8.67 -9.96 0.05
C ASN A 108 7.32 -10.10 -0.70
N GLY A 109 7.24 -11.13 -1.55
CA GLY A 109 6.09 -11.41 -2.41
C GLY A 109 5.66 -10.23 -3.27
N LEU A 110 4.37 -10.14 -3.57
CA LEU A 110 3.88 -9.05 -4.44
C LEU A 110 3.84 -7.70 -3.71
N VAL A 111 3.61 -7.70 -2.40
CA VAL A 111 3.53 -6.46 -1.61
C VAL A 111 4.87 -5.73 -1.57
N GLY A 112 6.01 -6.44 -1.54
CA GLY A 112 7.33 -5.81 -1.62
C GLY A 112 7.57 -5.06 -2.94
N GLN A 113 6.94 -5.53 -4.02
CA GLN A 113 7.09 -4.95 -5.36
C GLN A 113 6.07 -3.83 -5.62
N ALA A 114 4.92 -3.86 -4.94
CA ALA A 114 3.85 -2.89 -5.12
C ALA A 114 4.29 -1.45 -4.80
N TYR A 115 5.08 -1.25 -3.74
CA TYR A 115 5.53 0.08 -3.32
C TYR A 115 6.51 0.74 -4.30
N PRO A 116 7.61 0.08 -4.73
CA PRO A 116 8.51 0.70 -5.69
C PRO A 116 7.87 0.91 -7.06
N ILE A 117 6.99 0.01 -7.51
CA ILE A 117 6.20 0.25 -8.74
C ILE A 117 5.34 1.51 -8.58
N ARG A 118 4.61 1.65 -7.46
CA ARG A 118 3.78 2.83 -7.18
C ARG A 118 4.60 4.12 -7.20
N ALA A 119 5.74 4.12 -6.52
CA ALA A 119 6.65 5.25 -6.44
C ALA A 119 7.19 5.66 -7.81
N LEU A 120 7.76 4.71 -8.57
CA LEU A 120 8.33 4.97 -9.88
C LEU A 120 7.27 5.39 -10.91
N ALA A 121 6.08 4.77 -10.88
CA ALA A 121 4.99 5.16 -11.77
C ALA A 121 4.50 6.59 -11.47
N HIS A 122 4.37 6.94 -10.19
CA HIS A 122 3.91 8.27 -9.78
C HIS A 122 4.98 9.34 -10.06
N ALA A 123 6.20 9.16 -9.56
CA ALA A 123 7.28 10.11 -9.76
C ALA A 123 7.70 10.21 -11.24
N GLY A 124 7.63 9.09 -11.99
CA GLY A 124 7.91 9.06 -13.42
C GLY A 124 7.02 9.99 -14.25
N LEU A 125 5.75 10.12 -13.85
CA LEU A 125 4.80 11.03 -14.51
C LEU A 125 5.06 12.50 -14.15
N ILE A 126 5.38 12.80 -12.89
CA ILE A 126 5.61 14.17 -12.41
C ILE A 126 6.97 14.72 -12.86
N LEU A 127 8.03 13.91 -12.72
CA LEU A 127 9.41 14.27 -13.03
C LEU A 127 9.77 14.02 -14.50
N GLU A 128 8.83 13.53 -15.30
CA GLU A 128 9.02 13.12 -16.70
C GLU A 128 10.12 12.04 -16.89
N ARG A 129 10.30 11.17 -15.89
CA ARG A 129 11.31 10.09 -15.86
C ARG A 129 10.80 8.82 -16.54
N GLN A 130 10.98 8.73 -17.86
CA GLN A 130 10.56 7.56 -18.66
C GLN A 130 11.30 6.26 -18.30
N ASP A 131 12.53 6.36 -17.78
CA ASP A 131 13.27 5.24 -17.22
C ASP A 131 12.59 4.67 -15.97
N ALA A 132 12.06 5.52 -15.09
CA ALA A 132 11.26 5.11 -13.93
C ALA A 132 9.98 4.36 -14.35
N ILE A 133 9.22 4.91 -15.31
CA ILE A 133 8.01 4.26 -15.85
C ILE A 133 8.37 2.91 -16.48
N GLY A 134 9.43 2.86 -17.29
CA GLY A 134 9.88 1.64 -17.95
C GLY A 134 10.26 0.53 -16.98
N ILE A 135 11.01 0.85 -15.91
CA ILE A 135 11.36 -0.13 -14.88
C ILE A 135 10.13 -0.57 -14.07
N ALA A 136 9.21 0.34 -13.75
CA ALA A 136 7.98 -0.02 -13.05
C ALA A 136 7.13 -1.02 -13.86
N GLU A 137 6.99 -0.79 -15.18
CA GLU A 137 6.32 -1.74 -16.09
C GLU A 137 7.09 -3.05 -16.21
N GLU A 138 8.41 -3.01 -16.33
CA GLU A 138 9.25 -4.21 -16.39
C GLU A 138 9.02 -5.09 -15.15
N VAL A 139 9.14 -4.52 -13.95
CA VAL A 139 8.95 -5.24 -12.69
C VAL A 139 7.53 -5.77 -12.59
N PHE A 140 6.50 -5.01 -13.00
CA PHE A 140 5.13 -5.52 -13.05
C PHE A 140 5.00 -6.74 -13.98
N THR A 141 5.56 -6.65 -15.19
CA THR A 141 5.33 -7.64 -16.26
C THR A 141 6.07 -8.95 -16.06
N ILE A 142 7.21 -8.95 -15.34
CA ILE A 142 7.95 -10.18 -15.02
C ILE A 142 7.15 -11.13 -14.13
N HIS A 143 6.21 -10.62 -13.32
CA HIS A 143 5.30 -11.44 -12.52
C HIS A 143 4.30 -12.17 -13.42
N PRO A 144 4.37 -13.52 -13.51
CA PRO A 144 3.40 -14.26 -14.30
C PRO A 144 1.98 -14.03 -13.79
N PHE A 145 1.06 -13.73 -14.69
CA PHE A 145 -0.35 -13.59 -14.40
C PHE A 145 -1.12 -14.77 -15.01
N ASP A 146 -2.03 -15.36 -14.22
CA ASP A 146 -2.93 -16.41 -14.70
C ASP A 146 -4.31 -15.80 -14.94
N GLU A 147 -4.70 -15.65 -16.21
CA GLU A 147 -5.97 -15.03 -16.63
C GLU A 147 -7.22 -15.82 -16.17
N GLU A 148 -7.10 -17.14 -15.99
CA GLU A 148 -8.22 -17.98 -15.53
C GLU A 148 -8.47 -17.75 -14.04
N LEU A 149 -7.40 -17.66 -13.25
CA LEU A 149 -7.46 -17.40 -11.81
C LEU A 149 -7.60 -15.91 -11.48
N GLY A 150 -7.09 -15.01 -12.32
CA GLY A 150 -6.91 -13.59 -12.01
C GLY A 150 -5.97 -13.37 -10.83
N LEU A 151 -4.82 -14.05 -10.81
CA LEU A 151 -3.83 -13.94 -9.73
C LEU A 151 -2.40 -13.84 -10.29
N TRP A 152 -1.56 -13.07 -9.62
CA TRP A 152 -0.14 -12.98 -9.93
C TRP A 152 0.68 -14.01 -9.13
N GLU A 153 1.66 -14.59 -9.82
CA GLU A 153 2.76 -15.35 -9.24
C GLU A 153 3.85 -14.44 -8.69
N ARG A 154 4.55 -14.90 -7.65
CA ARG A 154 5.73 -14.19 -7.13
C ARG A 154 6.96 -14.56 -7.95
N VAL A 155 7.89 -13.63 -8.08
CA VAL A 155 9.20 -13.82 -8.68
C VAL A 155 10.23 -13.41 -7.65
N GLU A 156 11.27 -14.22 -7.48
CA GLU A 156 12.37 -13.91 -6.56
C GLU A 156 13.40 -12.99 -7.23
N ILE A 157 14.28 -12.37 -6.44
CA ILE A 157 15.32 -11.45 -6.92
C ILE A 157 16.22 -12.06 -8.02
N ASP A 158 16.42 -13.38 -8.02
CA ASP A 158 17.19 -14.11 -9.03
C ASP A 158 16.39 -14.50 -10.29
N GLY A 159 15.15 -14.04 -10.41
CA GLY A 159 14.23 -14.35 -11.51
C GLY A 159 13.50 -15.69 -11.36
N LYS A 160 13.73 -16.44 -10.27
CA LYS A 160 13.02 -17.69 -10.02
C LYS A 160 11.55 -17.44 -9.79
N LYS A 161 10.72 -17.99 -10.68
CA LYS A 161 9.26 -17.95 -10.53
C LYS A 161 8.81 -18.86 -9.39
N LEU A 162 8.16 -18.29 -8.39
CA LEU A 162 7.57 -18.98 -7.25
C LEU A 162 6.10 -19.34 -7.53
N SER A 163 5.37 -19.81 -6.53
CA SER A 163 3.91 -19.95 -6.64
C SER A 163 3.21 -18.58 -6.49
N PHE A 164 1.91 -18.55 -6.80
CA PHE A 164 0.99 -17.45 -6.49
C PHE A 164 1.22 -16.85 -5.11
N ASP A 165 1.12 -15.52 -5.01
CA ASP A 165 0.92 -14.90 -3.70
C ASP A 165 -0.49 -15.24 -3.22
N ARG A 166 -0.57 -15.91 -2.09
CA ARG A 166 -1.84 -16.49 -1.60
C ARG A 166 -2.63 -15.49 -0.78
N THR A 167 -2.03 -14.35 -0.46
CA THR A 167 -2.58 -13.33 0.43
C THR A 167 -3.37 -12.32 -0.40
N LEU A 168 -4.65 -12.15 -0.09
CA LEU A 168 -5.53 -11.33 -0.92
C LEU A 168 -5.10 -9.85 -0.91
N ASN A 169 -4.73 -9.32 0.26
CA ASN A 169 -4.23 -7.95 0.38
C ASN A 169 -2.99 -7.70 -0.49
N HIS A 170 -2.09 -8.68 -0.62
CA HIS A 170 -0.91 -8.53 -1.49
C HIS A 170 -1.30 -8.42 -2.96
N GLN A 171 -2.28 -9.20 -3.42
CA GLN A 171 -2.80 -9.13 -4.78
C GLN A 171 -3.48 -7.78 -5.05
N ILE A 172 -4.32 -7.32 -4.10
CA ILE A 172 -4.98 -6.00 -4.18
C ILE A 172 -3.93 -4.88 -4.23
N LEU A 173 -2.98 -4.86 -3.30
CA LEU A 173 -1.95 -3.82 -3.23
C LEU A 173 -1.04 -3.81 -4.47
N PHE A 174 -0.73 -4.97 -5.04
CA PHE A 174 0.08 -5.04 -6.25
C PHE A 174 -0.66 -4.48 -7.46
N ALA A 175 -1.94 -4.83 -7.64
CA ALA A 175 -2.78 -4.23 -8.67
C ALA A 175 -2.91 -2.71 -8.45
N ALA A 176 -3.19 -2.29 -7.21
CA ALA A 176 -3.39 -0.89 -6.86
C ALA A 176 -2.13 -0.05 -7.06
N GLY A 177 -0.97 -0.51 -6.57
CA GLY A 177 0.32 0.15 -6.74
C GLY A 177 0.76 0.26 -8.20
N SER A 178 0.29 -0.64 -9.06
CA SER A 178 0.59 -0.63 -10.50
C SER A 178 -0.44 0.13 -11.34
N SER A 179 -1.54 0.57 -10.74
CA SER A 179 -2.70 1.07 -11.48
C SER A 179 -2.41 2.32 -12.29
N LYS A 180 -1.56 3.23 -11.81
CA LYS A 180 -1.13 4.43 -12.57
C LYS A 180 -0.44 4.08 -13.90
N LEU A 181 0.22 2.93 -14.00
CA LEU A 181 0.85 2.49 -15.26
C LEU A 181 -0.17 2.08 -16.33
N ALA A 182 -1.46 1.94 -15.99
CA ALA A 182 -2.48 1.51 -16.94
C ALA A 182 -2.72 2.53 -18.08
N SER A 183 -2.37 3.81 -17.89
CA SER A 183 -2.39 4.80 -19.00
C SER A 183 -1.25 4.60 -19.98
N GLU A 184 -0.13 4.03 -19.52
CA GLU A 184 1.11 3.88 -20.29
C GLU A 184 1.23 2.47 -20.90
N SER A 185 0.62 1.46 -20.28
CA SER A 185 0.74 0.05 -20.68
C SER A 185 -0.59 -0.68 -20.74
N ASN A 186 -0.97 -1.08 -21.96
CA ASN A 186 -2.14 -1.93 -22.19
C ASN A 186 -2.03 -3.27 -21.45
N ILE A 187 -0.82 -3.84 -21.33
CA ILE A 187 -0.63 -5.12 -20.62
C ILE A 187 -0.95 -4.95 -19.12
N VAL A 188 -0.56 -3.82 -18.53
CA VAL A 188 -0.92 -3.51 -17.14
C VAL A 188 -2.44 -3.35 -17.02
N ALA A 189 -3.04 -2.53 -17.88
CA ALA A 189 -4.49 -2.27 -17.89
C ALA A 189 -5.32 -3.56 -18.03
N ASP A 190 -4.96 -4.42 -18.98
CA ASP A 190 -5.65 -5.68 -19.27
C ASP A 190 -5.58 -6.65 -18.08
N ARG A 191 -4.40 -6.80 -17.47
CA ARG A 191 -4.21 -7.68 -16.31
C ARG A 191 -4.94 -7.18 -15.07
N ILE A 192 -4.91 -5.87 -14.80
CA ILE A 192 -5.65 -5.30 -13.67
C ILE A 192 -7.16 -5.43 -13.89
N THR A 193 -7.64 -5.19 -15.11
CA THR A 193 -9.06 -5.38 -15.45
C THR A 193 -9.47 -6.84 -15.23
N THR A 194 -8.67 -7.80 -15.70
CA THR A 194 -8.94 -9.21 -15.47
C THR A 194 -8.89 -9.58 -13.98
N PHE A 195 -7.96 -9.00 -13.21
CA PHE A 195 -7.95 -9.17 -11.76
C PHE A 195 -9.24 -8.65 -11.11
N LEU A 196 -9.72 -7.46 -11.49
CA LEU A 196 -10.96 -6.89 -10.99
C LEU A 196 -12.19 -7.73 -11.36
N ASP A 197 -12.23 -8.29 -12.57
CA ASP A 197 -13.28 -9.24 -13.00
C ASP A 197 -13.30 -10.51 -12.14
N ARG A 198 -12.12 -10.98 -11.71
CA ARG A 198 -11.98 -12.20 -10.89
C ARG A 198 -12.10 -11.93 -9.40
N LEU A 199 -11.90 -10.70 -8.95
CA LEU A 199 -11.85 -10.32 -7.53
C LEU A 199 -13.08 -10.82 -6.73
N PRO A 200 -14.34 -10.67 -7.19
CA PRO A 200 -15.49 -11.17 -6.43
C PRO A 200 -15.49 -12.68 -6.21
N SER A 201 -14.87 -13.44 -7.12
CA SER A 201 -14.73 -14.89 -6.98
C SER A 201 -13.56 -15.29 -6.09
N ASN A 202 -12.52 -14.45 -6.02
CA ASN A 202 -11.31 -14.70 -5.22
C ASN A 202 -11.39 -14.11 -3.80
N MET A 203 -12.29 -13.16 -3.56
CA MET A 203 -12.50 -12.50 -2.27
C MET A 203 -13.63 -13.17 -1.50
N GLU A 204 -13.38 -13.44 -0.22
CA GLU A 204 -14.38 -13.97 0.70
C GLU A 204 -14.48 -13.08 1.93
N LEU A 205 -15.69 -12.97 2.47
CA LEU A 205 -15.98 -12.19 3.66
C LEU A 205 -16.37 -13.09 4.83
N HIS A 206 -16.20 -12.56 6.03
CA HIS A 206 -16.94 -12.99 7.21
C HIS A 206 -18.37 -12.44 7.19
N SER A 207 -19.22 -12.89 8.12
CA SER A 207 -20.63 -12.48 8.17
C SER A 207 -20.83 -11.00 8.53
N ASP A 208 -19.85 -10.41 9.19
CA ASP A 208 -19.76 -8.98 9.53
C ASP A 208 -19.16 -8.14 8.39
N GLY A 209 -18.77 -8.77 7.28
CA GLY A 209 -18.22 -8.10 6.10
C GLY A 209 -16.69 -7.93 6.12
N LEU A 210 -16.00 -8.40 7.16
CA LEU A 210 -14.54 -8.38 7.22
C LEU A 210 -13.92 -9.24 6.10
N ILE A 211 -12.92 -8.70 5.40
CA ILE A 211 -12.24 -9.41 4.31
C ILE A 211 -11.34 -10.51 4.87
N LYS A 212 -11.50 -11.72 4.36
CA LYS A 212 -10.63 -12.85 4.71
C LYS A 212 -9.25 -12.71 4.07
N HIS A 213 -8.24 -13.15 4.78
CA HIS A 213 -6.84 -12.86 4.44
C HIS A 213 -6.33 -13.57 3.18
N TYR A 214 -6.84 -14.76 2.86
CA TYR A 214 -6.37 -15.55 1.72
C TYR A 214 -7.26 -15.37 0.50
N ALA A 215 -6.63 -15.26 -0.67
CA ALA A 215 -7.32 -15.38 -1.94
C ALA A 215 -7.86 -16.81 -2.08
N ARG A 216 -9.11 -16.92 -2.54
CA ARG A 216 -9.82 -18.19 -2.67
C ARG A 216 -10.35 -18.38 -4.09
N PRO A 217 -9.49 -18.74 -5.06
CA PRO A 217 -9.97 -19.14 -6.37
C PRO A 217 -10.86 -20.38 -6.27
N SER A 218 -11.69 -20.59 -7.30
CA SER A 218 -12.50 -21.79 -7.47
C SER A 218 -11.65 -23.06 -7.28
N PRO A 219 -12.09 -24.05 -6.48
CA PRO A 219 -11.33 -25.28 -6.25
C PRO A 219 -10.99 -26.02 -7.55
N ILE A 220 -11.89 -25.96 -8.54
CA ILE A 220 -11.68 -26.58 -9.85
C ILE A 220 -10.49 -25.91 -10.56
N ASP A 221 -10.45 -24.58 -10.55
CA ASP A 221 -9.41 -23.82 -11.24
C ASP A 221 -8.07 -23.91 -10.51
N ALA A 222 -8.09 -23.95 -9.18
CA ALA A 222 -6.90 -24.25 -8.37
C ALA A 222 -6.31 -25.63 -8.71
N VAL A 223 -7.15 -26.67 -8.81
CA VAL A 223 -6.71 -28.03 -9.21
C VAL A 223 -6.15 -28.02 -10.64
N LYS A 224 -6.82 -27.38 -11.60
CA LYS A 224 -6.30 -27.23 -12.97
C LYS A 224 -4.93 -26.56 -12.98
N ALA A 225 -4.75 -25.47 -12.23
CA ALA A 225 -3.47 -24.75 -12.15
C ALA A 225 -2.35 -25.65 -11.61
N VAL A 226 -2.64 -26.45 -10.59
CA VAL A 226 -1.68 -27.40 -10.00
C VAL A 226 -1.33 -28.53 -10.97
N ILE A 227 -2.31 -29.07 -11.70
CA ILE A 227 -2.08 -30.10 -12.73
C ILE A 227 -1.20 -29.55 -13.84
N ARG A 228 -1.46 -28.32 -14.31
CA ARG A 228 -0.65 -27.65 -15.34
C ARG A 228 0.78 -27.40 -14.85
N ARG A 229 0.95 -27.01 -13.59
CA ARG A 229 2.23 -26.64 -12.98
C ARG A 229 2.27 -27.08 -11.51
N PRO A 230 2.96 -28.18 -11.17
CA PRO A 230 2.97 -28.74 -9.82
C PRO A 230 3.47 -27.78 -8.73
N ARG A 231 4.29 -26.78 -9.07
CA ARG A 231 4.74 -25.74 -8.14
C ARG A 231 3.61 -24.91 -7.52
N HIS A 232 2.40 -24.94 -8.10
CA HIS A 232 1.22 -24.25 -7.58
C HIS A 232 0.45 -25.05 -6.51
N TRP A 233 0.95 -26.20 -6.08
CA TRP A 233 0.38 -26.99 -4.98
C TRP A 233 0.03 -26.18 -3.71
N PRO A 234 0.72 -25.08 -3.33
CA PRO A 234 0.32 -24.29 -2.16
C PRO A 234 -1.07 -23.64 -2.30
N LEU A 235 -1.62 -23.51 -3.51
CA LEU A 235 -3.03 -23.10 -3.69
C LEU A 235 -4.01 -24.11 -3.10
N LEU A 236 -3.72 -25.42 -3.17
CA LEU A 236 -4.60 -26.43 -2.57
C LEU A 236 -4.53 -26.42 -1.05
N LEU A 237 -3.37 -26.05 -0.49
CA LEU A 237 -3.27 -25.80 0.94
C LEU A 237 -4.21 -24.66 1.37
N ASN A 238 -4.41 -23.62 0.56
CA ASN A 238 -5.29 -22.51 0.92
C ASN A 238 -6.71 -22.96 1.22
N GLU A 239 -7.28 -23.91 0.47
CA GLU A 239 -8.65 -24.35 0.73
C GLU A 239 -8.76 -25.05 2.10
N MET A 240 -7.78 -25.89 2.47
CA MET A 240 -7.75 -26.55 3.78
C MET A 240 -7.52 -25.54 4.92
N VAL A 241 -6.55 -24.65 4.71
CA VAL A 241 -6.17 -23.57 5.62
C VAL A 241 -7.37 -22.62 5.82
N PHE A 242 -8.09 -22.26 4.75
CA PHE A 242 -9.25 -21.37 4.80
C PHE A 242 -10.31 -21.86 5.78
N HIS A 243 -10.72 -23.14 5.69
CA HIS A 243 -11.74 -23.71 6.59
C HIS A 243 -11.27 -23.83 8.04
N TYR A 244 -9.98 -24.08 8.25
CA TYR A 244 -9.41 -24.20 9.59
C TYR A 244 -9.23 -22.83 10.25
N TYR A 245 -8.62 -21.88 9.54
CA TYR A 245 -8.26 -20.57 10.07
C TYR A 245 -9.42 -19.58 10.10
N SER A 246 -10.49 -19.78 9.33
CA SER A 246 -11.70 -18.95 9.44
C SER A 246 -12.38 -19.03 10.81
N ARG A 247 -11.92 -19.94 11.70
CA ARG A 247 -12.38 -20.08 13.09
C ARG A 247 -11.38 -19.57 14.13
N SER A 248 -10.22 -19.06 13.70
CA SER A 248 -9.15 -18.62 14.60
C SER A 248 -9.33 -17.15 14.99
N ALA A 249 -9.36 -16.87 16.30
CA ALA A 249 -9.43 -15.51 16.83
C ALA A 249 -8.20 -14.68 16.45
N GLU A 250 -6.99 -15.26 16.53
CA GLU A 250 -5.74 -14.61 16.10
C GLU A 250 -5.78 -14.21 14.62
N ARG A 251 -6.37 -15.08 13.79
CA ARG A 251 -6.52 -14.77 12.37
C ARG A 251 -7.50 -13.63 12.14
N ARG A 252 -8.63 -13.63 12.85
CA ARG A 252 -9.58 -12.51 12.78
C ARG A 252 -8.91 -11.21 13.22
N LYS A 253 -8.13 -11.20 14.32
CA LYS A 253 -7.36 -10.01 14.75
C LYS A 253 -6.47 -9.49 13.63
N LYS A 254 -5.74 -10.38 12.96
CA LYS A 254 -4.95 -10.01 11.77
C LYS A 254 -5.83 -9.41 10.67
N GLU A 255 -6.95 -10.04 10.33
CA GLU A 255 -7.85 -9.57 9.27
C GLU A 255 -8.44 -8.19 9.55
N ILE A 256 -8.81 -7.87 10.79
CA ILE A 256 -9.27 -6.54 11.20
C ILE A 256 -8.18 -5.50 10.90
N GLY A 257 -6.95 -5.73 11.36
CA GLY A 257 -5.84 -4.80 11.12
C GLY A 257 -5.51 -4.59 9.63
N TYR A 258 -5.71 -5.61 8.79
CA TYR A 258 -5.53 -5.50 7.33
C TYR A 258 -6.76 -4.96 6.58
N GLN A 259 -7.90 -4.76 7.24
CA GLN A 259 -9.09 -4.19 6.59
C GLN A 259 -8.81 -2.79 6.02
N PRO A 260 -8.24 -1.81 6.75
CA PRO A 260 -7.87 -0.52 6.17
C PRO A 260 -6.91 -0.65 4.99
N VAL A 261 -5.95 -1.59 5.06
CA VAL A 261 -4.99 -1.85 3.98
C VAL A 261 -5.69 -2.33 2.71
N ASN A 262 -6.66 -3.24 2.84
CA ASN A 262 -7.47 -3.73 1.72
C ASN A 262 -8.32 -2.61 1.13
N LEU A 263 -9.04 -1.85 1.97
CA LEU A 263 -9.94 -0.80 1.50
C LEU A 263 -9.18 0.32 0.80
N LYS A 264 -7.99 0.69 1.29
CA LYS A 264 -7.08 1.62 0.61
C LYS A 264 -6.73 1.14 -0.80
N GLY A 265 -6.32 -0.12 -0.95
CA GLY A 265 -5.99 -0.67 -2.26
C GLY A 265 -7.20 -0.74 -3.20
N LEU A 266 -8.40 -1.03 -2.69
CA LEU A 266 -9.64 -0.96 -3.47
C LEU A 266 -9.99 0.48 -3.87
N ALA A 267 -9.74 1.45 -3.00
CA ALA A 267 -9.95 2.88 -3.28
C ALA A 267 -9.04 3.36 -4.42
N GLN A 268 -7.76 3.00 -4.37
CA GLN A 268 -6.78 3.25 -5.44
C GLN A 268 -7.25 2.70 -6.79
N LEU A 269 -7.70 1.43 -6.80
CA LEU A 269 -8.22 0.80 -8.00
C LEU A 269 -9.52 1.47 -8.49
N ARG A 270 -10.41 1.90 -7.59
CA ARG A 270 -11.66 2.60 -7.93
C ARG A 270 -11.42 3.95 -8.59
N MET A 271 -10.42 4.70 -8.10
CA MET A 271 -10.05 5.99 -8.69
C MET A 271 -9.48 5.82 -10.10
N GLN A 272 -8.67 4.79 -10.34
CA GLN A 272 -8.05 4.55 -11.65
C GLN A 272 -8.97 3.82 -12.66
N PHE A 273 -9.86 2.95 -12.19
CA PHE A 273 -10.78 2.17 -13.03
C PHE A 273 -12.24 2.47 -12.67
N PRO A 274 -12.71 3.72 -12.81
CA PRO A 274 -13.96 4.12 -12.20
C PRO A 274 -15.21 3.46 -12.79
N GLU A 275 -15.18 3.11 -14.07
CA GLU A 275 -16.33 2.52 -14.76
C GLU A 275 -16.36 0.99 -14.65
N HIS A 276 -15.44 0.38 -13.89
CA HIS A 276 -15.38 -1.07 -13.77
C HIS A 276 -16.60 -1.64 -13.02
N GLY A 277 -17.24 -2.66 -13.58
CA GLY A 277 -18.49 -3.21 -13.03
C GLY A 277 -18.36 -3.83 -11.62
N VAL A 278 -17.13 -4.19 -11.21
CA VAL A 278 -16.83 -4.78 -9.90
C VAL A 278 -17.30 -3.93 -8.72
N TRP A 279 -17.35 -2.61 -8.87
CA TRP A 279 -17.73 -1.69 -7.79
C TRP A 279 -19.20 -1.81 -7.39
N SER A 280 -20.04 -2.35 -8.29
CA SER A 280 -21.45 -2.68 -8.00
C SER A 280 -21.62 -4.03 -7.28
N ASN A 281 -20.54 -4.80 -7.09
CA ASN A 281 -20.62 -6.11 -6.49
C ASN A 281 -20.94 -6.03 -4.99
N ASN A 282 -21.88 -6.87 -4.55
CA ASN A 282 -22.33 -6.87 -3.16
C ASN A 282 -21.21 -7.15 -2.16
N LYS A 283 -20.22 -8.00 -2.48
CA LYS A 283 -19.10 -8.26 -1.57
C LYS A 283 -18.24 -7.02 -1.35
N ILE A 284 -17.98 -6.25 -2.41
CA ILE A 284 -17.20 -5.00 -2.28
C ILE A 284 -17.95 -4.01 -1.41
N ARG A 285 -19.24 -3.81 -1.66
CA ARG A 285 -20.10 -2.93 -0.85
C ARG A 285 -20.15 -3.36 0.61
N THR A 286 -20.38 -4.64 0.89
CA THR A 286 -20.41 -5.15 2.27
C THR A 286 -19.07 -4.98 2.99
N ALA A 287 -17.93 -5.13 2.28
CA ALA A 287 -16.61 -4.90 2.88
C ALA A 287 -16.36 -3.42 3.23
N LEU A 288 -16.88 -2.50 2.42
CA LEU A 288 -16.84 -1.06 2.70
C LEU A 288 -17.75 -0.67 3.86
N GLU A 289 -18.93 -1.30 3.98
CA GLU A 289 -19.88 -1.09 5.07
C GLU A 289 -19.39 -1.67 6.41
N ALA A 290 -18.52 -2.67 6.40
CA ALA A 290 -17.93 -3.32 7.59
C ALA A 290 -16.87 -2.49 8.32
N PHE A 291 -16.83 -1.19 8.04
CA PHE A 291 -15.86 -0.23 8.55
C PHE A 291 -16.12 0.09 10.03
N ASP A 292 -15.14 -0.19 10.90
CA ASP A 292 -15.05 0.32 12.28
C ASP A 292 -13.60 0.73 12.55
N VAL A 293 -13.37 2.04 12.64
CA VAL A 293 -12.03 2.60 12.81
C VAL A 293 -11.48 2.37 14.22
N ASP A 294 -12.34 2.36 15.23
CA ASP A 294 -11.94 2.17 16.62
C ASP A 294 -11.45 0.72 16.82
N GLU A 295 -12.13 -0.27 16.23
CA GLU A 295 -11.69 -1.68 16.28
C GLU A 295 -10.33 -1.89 15.59
N CYS A 296 -10.01 -1.10 14.56
CA CYS A 296 -8.77 -1.25 13.79
C CYS A 296 -7.56 -0.60 14.47
N SER A 297 -7.75 0.50 15.20
CA SER A 297 -6.66 1.26 15.83
C SER A 297 -6.02 0.55 17.02
N ASP A 298 -6.73 -0.40 17.66
CA ASP A 298 -6.26 -1.15 18.83
C ASP A 298 -5.50 -2.45 18.49
N ILE A 299 -5.04 -2.62 17.24
CA ILE A 299 -4.53 -3.90 16.73
C ILE A 299 -3.11 -3.78 16.16
N ASP A 300 -2.21 -4.63 16.67
CA ASP A 300 -0.79 -4.73 16.24
C ASP A 300 -0.58 -5.43 14.89
N TYR A 301 -1.46 -5.19 13.91
CA TYR A 301 -1.42 -5.81 12.58
C TYR A 301 -1.89 -4.83 11.52
N GLY A 302 -1.28 -4.88 10.33
CA GLY A 302 -1.81 -4.20 9.15
C GLY A 302 -1.43 -2.72 9.05
N SER A 303 -2.41 -1.81 9.08
CA SER A 303 -2.16 -0.38 8.89
C SER A 303 -1.81 0.31 10.20
N ILE A 304 -0.72 1.07 10.19
CA ILE A 304 -0.30 1.95 11.29
C ILE A 304 -0.98 3.33 11.24
N THR A 305 -1.58 3.65 10.09
CA THR A 305 -2.40 4.83 9.82
C THR A 305 -3.74 4.38 9.22
N PRO A 306 -4.59 3.71 10.03
CA PRO A 306 -5.89 3.24 9.55
C PRO A 306 -6.78 4.40 9.13
N GLY A 307 -6.76 5.53 9.85
CA GLY A 307 -7.54 6.72 9.54
C GLY A 307 -7.31 7.24 8.12
N MET A 308 -6.06 7.49 7.73
CA MET A 308 -5.69 7.93 6.37
C MET A 308 -6.10 6.92 5.31
N SER A 309 -5.95 5.61 5.59
CA SER A 309 -6.36 4.54 4.68
C SER A 309 -7.88 4.54 4.44
N PHE A 310 -8.64 4.81 5.50
CA PHE A 310 -10.09 4.90 5.42
C PHE A 310 -10.57 6.22 4.84
N ALA A 311 -9.88 7.33 5.08
CA ALA A 311 -10.12 8.61 4.43
C ALA A 311 -10.06 8.46 2.91
N LEU A 312 -9.10 7.69 2.39
CA LEU A 312 -9.02 7.38 0.96
C LEU A 312 -10.19 6.51 0.48
N ALA A 313 -10.63 5.54 1.27
CA ALA A 313 -11.80 4.73 0.95
C ALA A 313 -13.10 5.57 0.91
N GLU A 314 -13.29 6.48 1.88
CA GLU A 314 -14.40 7.44 1.88
C GLU A 314 -14.33 8.33 0.63
N TYR A 315 -13.17 8.88 0.31
CA TYR A 315 -13.00 9.70 -0.90
C TYR A 315 -13.37 8.95 -2.20
N ALA A 316 -12.96 7.69 -2.34
CA ALA A 316 -13.16 6.93 -3.57
C ALA A 316 -14.59 6.34 -3.72
N PHE A 317 -15.28 6.06 -2.62
CA PHE A 317 -16.57 5.36 -2.63
C PHE A 317 -17.76 6.15 -2.09
N SER A 318 -17.51 7.20 -1.31
CA SER A 318 -18.54 8.03 -0.69
C SER A 318 -18.63 9.40 -1.38
N ALA A 319 -19.83 9.97 -1.37
CA ALA A 319 -20.02 11.37 -1.74
C ALA A 319 -19.84 12.31 -0.54
N ASP A 320 -19.72 11.76 0.67
CA ASP A 320 -19.59 12.54 1.92
C ASP A 320 -18.11 12.79 2.24
N THR A 321 -17.62 13.96 1.85
CA THR A 321 -16.26 14.41 2.17
C THR A 321 -16.10 14.86 3.63
N GLY A 322 -17.20 15.00 4.39
CA GLY A 322 -17.17 15.49 5.77
C GLY A 322 -16.47 14.53 6.74
N ARG A 323 -16.28 13.27 6.35
CA ARG A 323 -15.60 12.25 7.17
C ARG A 323 -14.11 12.14 6.90
N ILE A 324 -13.59 12.76 5.82
CA ILE A 324 -12.19 12.64 5.41
C ILE A 324 -11.26 13.28 6.45
N ALA A 325 -11.47 14.56 6.77
CA ALA A 325 -10.62 15.27 7.72
C ALA A 325 -10.60 14.62 9.13
N PRO A 326 -11.75 14.27 9.75
CA PRO A 326 -11.73 13.60 11.05
C PRO A 326 -10.97 12.28 11.08
N LEU A 327 -10.98 11.51 9.97
CA LEU A 327 -10.22 10.26 9.86
C LEU A 327 -8.71 10.51 9.76
N ILE A 328 -8.30 11.56 9.04
CA ILE A 328 -6.88 11.95 8.98
C ILE A 328 -6.43 12.45 10.36
N GLU A 329 -7.18 13.36 10.97
CA GLU A 329 -6.88 13.95 12.28
C GLU A 329 -6.71 12.89 13.38
N MET A 330 -7.47 11.81 13.32
CA MET A 330 -7.34 10.68 14.23
C MET A 330 -5.93 10.07 14.20
N ASP A 331 -5.34 9.88 13.02
CA ASP A 331 -3.98 9.34 12.89
C ASP A 331 -2.91 10.39 13.26
N LEU A 332 -3.19 11.68 13.08
CA LEU A 332 -2.25 12.75 13.45
C LEU A 332 -2.17 12.94 14.97
N LYS A 333 -3.31 12.80 15.65
CA LYS A 333 -3.43 13.08 17.07
C LYS A 333 -2.54 12.17 17.91
N GLY A 334 -1.53 12.76 18.54
CA GLY A 334 -0.58 12.07 19.41
C GLY A 334 0.51 11.28 18.67
N GLN A 335 0.54 11.33 17.34
CA GLN A 335 1.60 10.72 16.52
C GLN A 335 2.43 11.77 15.78
N LEU A 336 1.88 12.94 15.48
CA LEU A 336 2.59 14.00 14.79
C LEU A 336 3.57 14.72 15.72
N ASP A 337 4.86 14.73 15.38
CA ASP A 337 5.84 15.61 16.01
C ASP A 337 5.68 17.02 15.44
N HIS A 338 5.33 18.01 16.27
CA HIS A 338 5.05 19.38 15.80
C HIS A 338 6.29 20.21 15.42
N THR A 339 7.49 19.70 15.71
CA THR A 339 8.73 20.35 15.30
C THR A 339 9.12 19.92 13.90
N THR A 340 8.99 18.61 13.62
CA THR A 340 9.43 17.99 12.37
C THR A 340 8.29 17.67 11.41
N TYR A 341 7.03 17.69 11.86
CA TYR A 341 5.85 17.23 11.12
C TYR A 341 5.99 15.78 10.64
N LEU A 342 6.85 14.98 11.27
CA LEU A 342 6.97 13.56 11.01
C LEU A 342 6.03 12.79 11.95
N LEU A 343 5.41 11.73 11.43
CA LEU A 343 4.65 10.80 12.25
C LEU A 343 5.62 9.90 13.03
N THR A 344 5.34 9.72 14.31
CA THR A 344 6.13 8.95 15.28
C THR A 344 5.29 7.84 15.89
N SER A 345 5.94 6.77 16.35
CA SER A 345 5.25 5.66 16.98
C SER A 345 6.09 5.02 18.07
N ASP A 346 5.47 4.74 19.22
CA ASP A 346 6.10 3.98 20.30
C ASP A 346 6.29 2.49 19.94
N THR A 347 5.58 2.00 18.92
CA THR A 347 5.48 0.57 18.60
C THR A 347 6.14 0.18 17.27
N VAL A 348 6.44 1.17 16.42
CA VAL A 348 6.97 0.99 15.07
C VAL A 348 8.20 1.88 14.90
N SER A 349 9.09 1.55 13.98
CA SER A 349 10.16 2.48 13.63
C SER A 349 9.56 3.81 13.14
N ASP A 350 10.04 4.93 13.68
CA ASP A 350 9.64 6.27 13.24
C ASP A 350 9.83 6.47 11.72
N PHE A 351 10.78 5.76 11.10
CA PHE A 351 10.99 5.82 9.65
C PHE A 351 9.86 5.16 8.85
N ASP A 352 9.30 4.05 9.34
CA ASP A 352 8.10 3.48 8.72
C ASP A 352 6.91 4.40 8.94
N GLN A 353 6.72 4.84 10.19
CA GLN A 353 5.58 5.67 10.57
C GLN A 353 5.51 6.95 9.75
N SER A 354 6.58 7.73 9.76
CA SER A 354 6.70 8.99 9.04
C SER A 354 6.46 8.85 7.54
N SER A 355 6.99 7.79 6.93
CA SER A 355 6.84 7.56 5.49
C SER A 355 5.38 7.28 5.06
N THR A 356 4.50 6.86 6.00
CA THR A 356 3.09 6.61 5.66
C THR A 356 2.28 7.86 5.34
N ILE A 357 2.82 9.06 5.57
CA ILE A 357 2.20 10.31 5.13
C ILE A 357 1.94 10.33 3.61
N SER A 358 2.71 9.53 2.85
CA SER A 358 2.51 9.28 1.40
C SER A 358 1.15 8.68 1.02
N ILE A 359 0.30 8.31 1.99
CA ILE A 359 -1.11 7.97 1.72
C ILE A 359 -1.90 9.23 1.34
N LEU A 360 -1.58 10.39 1.94
CA LEU A 360 -2.28 11.65 1.69
C LEU A 360 -2.06 12.20 0.27
N VAL A 361 -1.00 11.77 -0.43
CA VAL A 361 -0.72 12.10 -1.83
C VAL A 361 -1.89 11.76 -2.78
N GLU A 362 -2.76 10.83 -2.40
CA GLU A 362 -3.91 10.42 -3.23
C GLU A 362 -5.23 11.09 -2.81
N LEU A 363 -5.19 11.95 -1.80
CA LEU A 363 -6.33 12.73 -1.35
C LEU A 363 -6.22 14.16 -1.89
N PRO A 364 -7.36 14.81 -2.19
CA PRO A 364 -7.35 16.24 -2.48
C PRO A 364 -6.97 17.04 -1.23
N ASP A 365 -6.70 18.32 -1.42
CA ASP A 365 -6.36 19.21 -0.31
C ASP A 365 -7.55 19.37 0.66
N HIS A 366 -7.30 19.16 1.94
CA HIS A 366 -8.29 19.23 3.01
C HIS A 366 -7.73 19.98 4.22
N ASP A 367 -8.54 20.85 4.82
CA ASP A 367 -8.23 21.42 6.13
C ASP A 367 -8.27 20.31 7.19
N VAL A 368 -7.21 20.21 7.98
CA VAL A 368 -7.08 19.26 9.09
C VAL A 368 -6.55 19.96 10.34
N CYS A 369 -7.13 19.64 11.49
CA CYS A 369 -6.64 20.08 12.78
C CYS A 369 -5.50 19.18 13.25
N VAL A 370 -4.29 19.73 13.30
CA VAL A 370 -3.09 18.99 13.70
C VAL A 370 -2.75 19.19 15.17
N GLY A 371 -3.74 19.47 16.03
CA GLY A 371 -3.59 19.98 17.40
C GLY A 371 -2.53 19.33 18.31
N SER A 372 -2.07 20.12 19.29
CA SER A 372 -0.92 19.89 20.20
C SER A 372 -0.99 18.70 21.13
#